data_AF-A0A9X8VCD3-F1
#
_entry.id   AF-A0A9X8VCD3-F1
#
_cell.length_a   1.000
_cell.length_b   1.000
_cell.length_c   1.000
_cell.angle_alpha   90.00
_cell.angle_beta   90.00
_cell.angle_gamma   90.00
#
_symmetry.space_group_name_H-M   'P 1'
#
loop_
_entity.id
_entity.type
_entity.pdbx_description
1 polymer ?
#
loop_
_entity_poly.entity_id
_entity_poly.type
_entity_poly.pdbx_seq_one_letter_code
_entity_poly.pdbx_strand_id
1 'polypeptide(L)' 'MHAGMPLLNHAEQQEAADRIHQLMEQGMSSGEAIARVAQEIREKHQ' A
#
# COMPACT_ATOMS: atom_id res chain seq x y z
N MET A 1 16.16 -2.75 7.58
CA MET A 1 15.32 -2.09 8.59
C MET A 1 13.87 -2.24 8.14
N HIS A 2 13.05 -2.96 8.91
CA HIS A 2 11.63 -3.15 8.63
C HIS A 2 10.96 -1.78 8.84
N ALA A 3 10.39 -1.18 7.80
CA ALA A 3 9.89 0.20 7.78
C ALA A 3 8.56 0.39 8.56
N GLY A 4 8.41 -0.25 9.72
CA GLY A 4 7.18 -0.20 10.53
C GLY A 4 5.93 -0.67 9.79
N MET A 5 6.08 -1.49 8.75
CA MET A 5 4.95 -2.09 8.06
C MET A 5 4.51 -3.36 8.79
N PRO A 6 3.20 -3.56 9.02
CA PRO A 6 2.68 -4.81 9.55
C PRO A 6 2.93 -5.96 8.56
N LEU A 7 3.01 -7.19 9.08
CA LEU A 7 3.09 -8.40 8.26
C LEU A 7 1.73 -8.64 7.59
N LEU A 8 1.69 -8.54 6.27
CA LEU A 8 0.49 -8.75 5.47
C LEU A 8 0.35 -10.22 5.06
N ASN A 9 -0.87 -10.74 5.12
CA ASN A 9 -1.19 -12.02 4.50
C ASN A 9 -1.23 -11.88 2.95
N HIS A 10 -1.29 -13.00 2.23
CA HIS A 10 -1.30 -12.98 0.76
C HIS A 10 -2.46 -12.18 0.15
N ALA A 11 -3.64 -12.19 0.77
CA ALA A 11 -4.78 -11.42 0.28
C ALA A 11 -4.56 -9.92 0.47
N GLU A 12 -4.01 -9.50 1.61
CA GLU A 12 -3.68 -8.10 1.89
C GLU A 12 -2.55 -7.58 0.98
N GLN A 13 -1.60 -8.44 0.63
CA GLN A 13 -0.57 -8.10 -0.37
C GLN A 13 -1.19 -7.86 -1.75
N GLN A 14 -2.13 -8.71 -2.17
CA GLN A 14 -2.83 -8.52 -3.44
C GLN A 14 -3.68 -7.23 -3.42
N GLU A 15 -4.43 -7.00 -2.33
CA GLU A 15 -5.22 -5.76 -2.15
C GLU A 15 -4.33 -4.52 -2.23
N ALA A 16 -3.15 -4.55 -1.59
CA ALA A 16 -2.18 -3.46 -1.65
C ALA A 16 -1.66 -3.22 -3.08
N ALA A 17 -1.36 -4.29 -3.83
CA ALA A 17 -0.91 -4.19 -5.22
C ALA A 17 -2.01 -3.58 -6.12
N ASP A 18 -3.24 -4.10 -6.04
CA ASP A 18 -4.38 -3.62 -6.82
C ASP A 18 -4.66 -2.14 -6.51
N ARG A 19 -4.56 -1.76 -5.23
CA ARG A 19 -4.73 -0.37 -4.80
C ARG A 19 -3.66 0.56 -5.37
N ILE A 20 -2.38 0.13 -5.37
CA ILE A 20 -1.29 0.90 -5.99
C ILE A 20 -1.58 1.11 -7.48
N HIS A 21 -2.00 0.06 -8.20
CA HIS A 21 -2.34 0.15 -9.61
C HIS A 21 -3.50 1.12 -9.87
N GLN A 22 -4.57 1.06 -9.08
CA GLN A 22 -5.69 2.00 -9.18
C GLN A 22 -5.28 3.47 -8.99
N LEU A 23 -4.38 3.74 -8.04
CA LEU A 23 -3.86 5.10 -7.83
C LEU A 23 -3.01 5.56 -9.01
N MET A 24 -2.20 4.68 -9.58
CA MET A 24 -1.42 4.97 -10.79
C MET A 24 -2.31 5.25 -12.00
N GLU A 25 -3.40 4.51 -12.18
CA GLU A 25 -4.40 4.77 -13.23
C GLU A 25 -5.07 6.15 -13.10
N GLN A 26 -5.17 6.67 -11.87
CA GLN A 26 -5.64 8.03 -11.59
C GLN A 26 -4.56 9.11 -11.84
N GLY A 27 -3.39 8.72 -12.34
CA GLY A 27 -2.28 9.62 -12.64
C GLY A 27 -1.31 9.86 -11.46
N MET A 28 -1.46 9.14 -10.34
CA MET A 28 -0.52 9.22 -9.23
C MET A 28 0.82 8.57 -9.60
N SER A 29 1.93 9.17 -9.17
CA SER A 29 3.25 8.55 -9.37
C SER A 29 3.36 7.26 -8.58
N SER A 30 4.13 6.29 -9.08
CA SER A 30 4.29 4.99 -8.40
C SER A 30 4.83 5.13 -6.97
N GLY A 31 5.78 6.05 -6.74
CA GLY A 31 6.34 6.29 -5.40
C GLY A 31 5.32 6.88 -4.41
N GLU A 32 4.48 7.81 -4.89
CA GLU A 32 3.41 8.40 -4.08
C GLU A 32 2.30 7.39 -3.78
N ALA A 33 1.94 6.56 -4.77
CA ALA A 33 0.95 5.49 -4.59
C ALA A 33 1.41 4.47 -3.54
N ILE A 34 2.68 4.04 -3.60
CA ILE A 34 3.25 3.12 -2.59
C ILE A 34 3.23 3.78 -1.20
N ALA A 35 3.64 5.04 -1.09
CA ALA A 35 3.65 5.74 0.20
C ALA A 35 2.24 5.91 0.78
N ARG A 36 1.25 6.18 -0.06
CA ARG A 36 -0.17 6.29 0.33
C ARG A 36 -0.70 4.96 0.84
N VAL A 37 -0.51 3.87 0.10
CA VAL A 37 -0.98 2.54 0.48
C VAL A 37 -0.27 2.03 1.73
N ALA A 38 1.04 2.29 1.85
CA ALA A 38 1.78 2.02 3.07
C ALA A 38 1.19 2.69 4.30
N GLN A 39 0.71 3.93 4.15
CA GLN A 39 0.04 4.68 5.22
C GLN A 39 -1.34 4.09 5.55
N GLU A 40 -2.16 3.80 4.53
CA GLU A 40 -3.47 3.15 4.69
C GLU A 40 -3.34 1.81 5.46
N ILE A 41 -2.31 1.02 5.13
CA ILE A 41 -2.02 -0.26 5.80
C ILE A 41 -1.65 -0.06 7.27
N ARG A 42 -0.80 0.94 7.58
CA ARG A 42 -0.42 1.22 8.98
C ARG A 42 -1.63 1.66 9.79
N GLU A 43 -2.49 2.51 9.23
CA GLU A 43 -3.73 2.98 9.88
C GLU A 43 -4.71 1.83 10.16
N LYS A 44 -4.82 0.85 9.25
CA LYS A 44 -5.67 -0.35 9.42
C LYS A 44 -5.18 -1.30 10.52
N HIS A 45 -3.90 -1.26 10.87
CA HIS A 45 -3.25 -2.15 11.85
C HIS A 45 -2.90 -1.48 13.19
N GLN A 46 -3.37 -0.26 13.43
CA GLN A 46 -3.31 0.36 14.76
C GLN A 46 -4.33 -0.27 15.71
#